data_AF-A0A1S0UAP3-F1
#
_entry.id   AF-A0A1S0UAP3-F1
#
_cell.length_a   1.000
_cell.length_b   1.000
_cell.length_c   1.000
_cell.angle_alpha   90.00
_cell.angle_beta   90.00
_cell.angle_gamma   90.00
#
_symmetry.space_group_name_H-M   'P 1'
#
loop_
_entity.id
_entity.type
_entity.pdbx_description
1 polymer ?
#
loop_
_entity_poly.entity_id
_entity_poly.type
_entity_poly.pdbx_seq_one_letter_code
_entity_poly.pdbx_strand_id
1 'polypeptide(L)'
;MFGKGFRLFSYGTVRIPIAFGGSLSWLEFSLIEYEAISLILAPILAILQGLQVLQVQKCYHTLNTSQPETFILHFTGLTALGLSVPAFHSWINSTISADASWESIDYLLIGISIMFMPYYKYSEMWLQLNLTAYDFMVLEQAKFWAASIGQWFVQNMAHATVFALTGKIVMLGALVRYFTEIKRLQRTDYNDLSPALFN
;
A
#
# COMPACT_ATOMS: atom_id res chain seq x y z
N MET A 1 -20.68 -19.79 21.38
CA MET A 1 -19.23 -19.57 21.66
C MET A 1 -18.30 -19.94 20.49
N PHE A 2 -18.75 -20.66 19.44
CA PHE A 2 -17.95 -21.05 18.26
C PHE A 2 -17.70 -19.94 17.20
N GLY A 3 -18.37 -18.79 17.29
CA GLY A 3 -18.40 -17.79 16.22
C GLY A 3 -17.19 -16.85 16.11
N LYS A 4 -16.36 -16.71 17.16
CA LYS A 4 -15.16 -15.84 17.12
C LYS A 4 -13.92 -16.57 16.58
N GLY A 5 -13.75 -17.85 16.92
CA GLY A 5 -12.64 -18.68 16.41
C GLY A 5 -12.75 -18.98 14.90
N PHE A 6 -13.96 -19.24 14.41
CA PHE A 6 -14.20 -19.47 12.98
C PHE A 6 -13.99 -18.19 12.14
N ARG A 7 -14.34 -17.02 12.69
CA ARG A 7 -14.05 -15.72 12.05
C ARG A 7 -12.54 -15.50 11.91
N LEU A 8 -11.75 -15.71 12.98
CA LEU A 8 -10.29 -15.59 12.92
C LEU A 8 -9.64 -16.53 11.89
N PHE A 9 -10.12 -17.77 11.80
CA PHE A 9 -9.61 -18.75 10.82
C PHE A 9 -9.98 -18.35 9.37
N SER A 10 -11.22 -17.88 9.15
CA SER A 10 -11.66 -17.36 7.84
C SER A 10 -10.84 -16.14 7.40
N TYR A 11 -10.57 -15.21 8.32
CA TYR A 11 -9.76 -14.01 8.02
C TYR A 11 -8.31 -14.34 7.70
N GLY A 12 -7.67 -15.26 8.42
CA GLY A 12 -6.30 -15.72 8.08
C GLY A 12 -6.22 -16.38 6.70
N THR A 13 -7.26 -17.12 6.32
CA THR A 13 -7.31 -17.87 5.06
C THR A 13 -7.40 -16.97 3.82
N VAL A 14 -8.01 -15.78 3.92
CA VAL A 14 -8.11 -14.83 2.79
C VAL A 14 -6.88 -13.93 2.69
N ARG A 15 -6.25 -13.60 3.82
CA ARG A 15 -5.14 -12.62 3.88
C ARG A 15 -3.81 -13.17 3.36
N ILE A 16 -3.52 -14.44 3.59
CA ILE A 16 -2.28 -15.07 3.12
C ILE A 16 -2.21 -15.10 1.58
N PRO A 17 -3.27 -15.50 0.84
CA PRO A 17 -3.30 -15.42 -0.61
C PRO A 17 -3.15 -14.00 -1.17
N ILE A 18 -3.64 -12.97 -0.47
CA ILE A 18 -3.48 -11.57 -0.88
C ILE A 18 -2.01 -11.16 -0.80
N ALA A 19 -1.36 -11.43 0.34
CA ALA A 19 0.05 -11.12 0.51
C ALA A 19 0.92 -11.88 -0.51
N PHE A 20 0.70 -13.19 -0.66
CA PHE A 20 1.48 -14.02 -1.57
C PHE A 20 1.22 -13.69 -3.04
N GLY A 21 -0.06 -13.58 -3.44
CA GLY A 21 -0.46 -13.24 -4.81
C GLY A 21 0.03 -11.85 -5.21
N GLY A 22 -0.11 -10.85 -4.35
CA GLY A 22 0.40 -9.52 -4.60
C GLY A 22 1.92 -9.48 -4.74
N SER A 23 2.68 -10.16 -3.88
CA SER A 23 4.14 -10.23 -3.99
C SER A 23 4.60 -10.98 -5.25
N LEU A 24 3.97 -12.11 -5.57
CA LEU A 24 4.27 -12.86 -6.80
C LEU A 24 3.97 -12.05 -8.06
N SER A 25 2.95 -11.19 -8.03
CA SER A 25 2.52 -10.37 -9.18
C SER A 25 3.64 -9.46 -9.71
N TRP A 26 4.62 -9.16 -8.86
CA TRP A 26 5.77 -8.32 -9.18
C TRP A 26 7.05 -9.11 -9.47
N LEU A 27 7.03 -10.45 -9.46
CA LEU A 27 8.23 -11.27 -9.70
C LEU A 27 8.38 -11.62 -11.19
N GLU A 28 9.05 -10.74 -11.92
CA GLU A 28 9.34 -10.83 -13.34
C GLU A 28 10.82 -11.10 -13.58
N PHE A 29 11.28 -12.25 -13.08
CA PHE A 29 12.65 -12.72 -13.27
C PHE A 29 13.06 -12.66 -14.75
N SER A 30 14.26 -12.16 -15.01
CA SER A 30 14.86 -11.97 -16.34
C SER A 30 14.27 -10.84 -17.20
N LEU A 31 13.20 -10.16 -16.77
CA LEU A 31 12.65 -8.98 -17.46
C LEU A 31 12.86 -7.70 -16.65
N ILE A 32 12.75 -7.83 -15.34
CA ILE A 32 13.15 -6.81 -14.38
C ILE A 32 14.44 -7.29 -13.72
N GLU A 33 15.48 -6.45 -13.78
CA GLU A 33 16.74 -6.71 -13.09
C GLU A 33 16.54 -6.45 -11.60
N TYR A 34 16.50 -7.54 -10.81
CA TYR A 34 16.46 -7.44 -9.37
C TYR A 34 17.86 -7.46 -8.80
N GLU A 35 18.21 -6.43 -8.05
CA GLU A 35 19.41 -6.47 -7.23
C GLU A 35 19.19 -7.38 -6.01
N ALA A 36 20.18 -8.22 -5.70
CA ALA A 36 20.10 -9.18 -4.60
C ALA A 36 19.85 -8.50 -3.25
N ILE A 37 20.42 -7.32 -3.05
CA ILE A 37 20.23 -6.52 -1.83
C ILE A 37 18.76 -6.09 -1.70
N SER A 38 18.13 -5.64 -2.80
CA SER A 38 16.72 -5.23 -2.80
C SER A 38 15.78 -6.39 -2.50
N LEU A 39 16.05 -7.58 -3.03
CA LEU A 39 15.26 -8.79 -2.73
C LEU A 39 15.32 -9.17 -1.24
N ILE A 40 16.47 -8.99 -0.59
CA ILE A 40 16.65 -9.27 0.84
C ILE A 40 16.02 -8.16 1.71
N LEU A 41 16.12 -6.90 1.29
CA LEU A 41 15.57 -5.77 2.04
C LEU A 41 14.05 -5.62 1.89
N ALA A 42 13.46 -6.09 0.79
CA ALA A 42 12.01 -6.02 0.54
C ALA A 42 11.14 -6.56 1.70
N PRO A 43 11.38 -7.77 2.26
CA PRO A 43 10.59 -8.24 3.41
C PRO A 43 10.81 -7.40 4.67
N ILE A 44 12.02 -6.86 4.89
CA ILE A 44 12.30 -5.97 6.02
C ILE A 44 11.50 -4.67 5.87
N LEU A 45 11.48 -4.09 4.67
CA LEU A 45 10.70 -2.90 4.35
C LEU A 45 9.20 -3.14 4.59
N ALA A 46 8.67 -4.29 4.18
CA ALA A 46 7.27 -4.65 4.39
C ALA A 46 6.91 -4.75 5.90
N ILE A 47 7.80 -5.31 6.72
CA ILE A 47 7.62 -5.38 8.18
C ILE A 47 7.62 -3.97 8.77
N LEU A 48 8.59 -3.13 8.39
CA LEU A 48 8.68 -1.75 8.86
C LEU A 48 7.45 -0.92 8.47
N GLN A 49 6.93 -1.11 7.25
CA GLN A 49 5.69 -0.48 6.81
C GLN A 49 4.50 -0.92 7.67
N GLY A 50 4.37 -2.22 7.96
CA GLY A 50 3.33 -2.73 8.86
C GLY A 50 3.40 -2.13 10.27
N LEU A 51 4.62 -2.01 10.83
CA LEU A 51 4.84 -1.38 12.13
C LEU A 51 4.49 0.11 12.11
N GLN A 52 4.92 0.83 11.07
CA GLN A 52 4.62 2.26 10.89
C GLN A 52 3.11 2.49 10.83
N VAL A 53 2.37 1.64 10.13
CA VAL A 53 0.91 1.75 10.03
C VAL A 53 0.23 1.64 11.39
N LEU A 54 0.61 0.63 12.17
CA LEU A 54 0.07 0.39 13.52
C LEU A 54 0.45 1.51 14.49
N GLN A 55 1.69 2.02 14.42
CA GLN A 55 2.17 3.09 15.29
C GLN A 55 1.43 4.41 15.02
N VAL A 56 1.23 4.76 13.75
CA VAL A 56 0.50 5.98 13.36
C VAL A 56 -0.96 5.92 13.83
N GLN A 57 -1.65 4.80 13.60
CA GLN A 57 -3.03 4.63 14.07
C GLN A 57 -3.13 4.69 15.60
N LYS A 58 -2.20 4.04 16.31
CA LYS A 58 -2.14 4.11 17.77
C LYS A 58 -1.91 5.54 18.27
N CYS A 59 -1.01 6.28 17.63
CA CYS A 59 -0.71 7.67 17.95
C CYS A 59 -1.96 8.56 17.77
N TYR A 60 -2.62 8.44 16.62
CA TYR A 60 -3.84 9.18 16.30
C TYR A 60 -4.96 8.93 17.32
N HIS A 61 -5.22 7.66 17.67
CA HIS A 61 -6.21 7.31 18.68
C HIS A 61 -5.85 7.81 20.09
N THR A 62 -4.56 7.78 20.44
CA THR A 62 -4.09 8.24 21.77
C THR A 62 -4.22 9.75 21.91
N LEU A 63 -3.98 10.50 20.83
CA LEU A 63 -4.10 11.96 20.80
C LEU A 63 -5.56 12.45 20.78
N ASN A 64 -6.54 11.55 20.64
CA ASN A 64 -7.98 11.83 20.60
C ASN A 64 -8.34 13.07 19.75
N THR A 65 -7.66 13.22 18.61
CA THR A 65 -7.77 14.42 17.78
C THR A 65 -9.01 14.32 16.90
N SER A 66 -9.93 15.27 17.04
CA SER A 66 -11.18 15.32 16.26
C SER A 66 -10.97 15.68 14.78
N GLN A 67 -9.81 16.24 14.43
CA GLN A 67 -9.47 16.70 13.08
C GLN A 67 -8.32 15.87 12.47
N PRO A 68 -8.61 14.91 11.57
CA PRO A 68 -7.58 14.09 10.93
C PRO A 68 -6.63 14.91 10.05
N GLU A 69 -7.10 15.99 9.41
CA GLU A 69 -6.31 16.86 8.51
C GLU A 69 -5.10 17.48 9.23
N THR A 70 -5.35 18.03 10.41
CA THR A 70 -4.32 18.65 11.24
C THR A 70 -3.26 17.62 11.65
N PHE A 71 -3.68 16.42 12.05
CA PHE A 71 -2.74 15.34 12.38
C PHE A 71 -1.88 14.94 11.19
N ILE A 72 -2.47 14.77 10.00
CA ILE A 72 -1.76 14.41 8.78
C ILE A 72 -0.70 15.47 8.45
N LEU A 73 -1.08 16.75 8.44
CA LEU A 73 -0.17 17.84 8.10
C LEU A 73 1.04 17.90 9.03
N HIS A 74 0.82 17.78 10.35
CA HIS A 74 1.91 17.81 11.33
C HIS A 74 2.80 16.57 11.22
N PHE A 75 2.21 15.39 11.06
CA PHE A 75 2.97 14.14 10.90
C PHE A 75 3.85 14.18 9.64
N THR A 76 3.29 14.56 8.50
CA THR A 76 4.04 14.66 7.24
C THR A 76 5.07 15.77 7.29
N GLY A 77 4.76 16.91 7.93
CA GLY A 77 5.69 18.03 8.09
C GLY A 77 6.91 17.64 8.93
N LEU A 78 6.70 16.99 10.08
CA LEU A 78 7.79 16.49 10.93
C LEU A 78 8.64 15.45 10.21
N THR A 79 8.01 14.55 9.45
CA THR A 79 8.71 13.54 8.65
C THR A 79 9.57 14.20 7.56
N ALA A 80 9.03 15.18 6.84
CA ALA A 80 9.76 15.91 5.82
C ALA A 80 10.95 16.70 6.41
N LEU A 81 10.76 17.34 7.58
CA LEU A 81 11.85 18.02 8.28
C LEU A 81 12.95 17.05 8.68
N GLY A 82 12.60 15.89 9.23
CA GLY A 82 13.56 14.85 9.58
C GLY A 82 14.36 14.32 8.39
N LEU A 83 13.69 14.11 7.25
CA LEU A 83 14.32 13.63 6.02
C LEU A 83 15.08 14.70 5.24
N SER A 84 14.85 15.99 5.52
CA SER A 84 15.56 17.08 4.85
C SER A 84 17.06 17.09 5.15
N VAL A 85 17.47 16.66 6.36
CA VAL A 85 18.87 16.59 6.79
C VAL A 85 19.68 15.59 5.95
N PRO A 86 19.32 14.29 5.87
CA PRO A 86 20.04 13.35 5.01
C PRO A 86 19.92 13.70 3.52
N ALA A 87 18.79 14.25 3.07
CA ALA A 87 18.62 14.69 1.69
C ALA A 87 19.60 15.82 1.33
N PHE A 88 19.74 16.81 2.20
CA PHE A 88 20.69 17.91 2.02
C PHE A 88 22.14 17.43 2.02
N HIS A 89 22.49 16.50 2.92
CA HIS A 89 23.81 15.88 2.94
C HIS A 89 24.09 15.10 1.64
N SER A 90 23.12 14.35 1.14
CA SER A 90 23.24 13.64 -0.13
C SER A 90 23.43 14.61 -1.30
N TRP A 91 22.68 15.71 -1.34
CA TRP A 91 22.76 16.71 -2.41
C TRP A 91 24.15 17.35 -2.50
N ILE A 92 24.73 17.78 -1.37
CA ILE A 92 26.08 18.39 -1.35
C ILE A 92 27.15 17.44 -1.89
N ASN A 93 27.03 16.14 -1.62
CA ASN A 93 28.00 15.13 -2.04
C ASN A 93 27.74 14.58 -3.44
N SER A 94 26.65 14.98 -4.10
CA SER A 94 26.28 14.49 -5.42
C SER A 94 26.95 15.32 -6.52
N THR A 95 27.56 14.64 -7.49
CA THR A 95 28.06 15.29 -8.71
C THR A 95 26.98 15.21 -9.79
N ILE A 96 26.40 16.35 -10.16
CA ILE A 96 25.37 16.42 -11.20
C ILE A 96 26.07 16.80 -12.50
N SER A 97 26.15 15.87 -13.44
CA SER A 97 26.59 16.17 -14.81
C SER A 97 25.48 16.93 -15.53
N ALA A 98 25.63 18.26 -15.64
CA ALA A 98 24.66 19.14 -16.30
C ALA A 98 24.50 18.89 -17.82
N ASP A 99 25.37 18.08 -18.44
CA ASP A 99 25.31 17.73 -19.88
C ASP A 99 24.54 16.42 -20.18
N ALA A 100 23.80 15.89 -19.20
CA ALA A 100 23.01 14.67 -19.43
C ALA A 100 21.79 14.97 -20.33
N SER A 101 21.67 14.24 -21.44
CA SER A 101 20.59 14.41 -22.44
C SER A 101 19.14 14.28 -21.92
N TRP A 102 18.95 13.93 -20.64
CA TRP A 102 17.66 13.69 -19.99
C TRP A 102 17.20 14.81 -19.06
N GLU A 103 17.97 15.91 -18.96
CA GLU A 103 17.73 17.03 -18.03
C GLU A 103 16.29 17.59 -18.09
N SER A 104 15.74 17.78 -19.30
CA SER A 104 14.36 18.30 -19.47
C SER A 104 13.28 17.33 -18.96
N ILE A 105 13.53 16.02 -19.06
CA ILE A 105 12.62 14.99 -18.55
C ILE A 105 12.73 14.92 -17.03
N ASP A 106 13.93 15.05 -16.48
CA ASP A 106 14.16 15.07 -15.04
C ASP A 106 13.43 16.25 -14.38
N TYR A 107 13.51 17.45 -14.97
CA TYR A 107 12.76 18.61 -14.47
C TYR A 107 11.24 18.45 -14.57
N LEU A 108 10.76 17.83 -15.66
CA LEU A 108 9.34 17.51 -15.79
C LEU A 108 8.89 16.53 -14.69
N LEU A 109 9.66 15.47 -14.44
CA LEU A 109 9.37 14.48 -13.39
C LEU A 109 9.42 15.11 -11.99
N ILE A 110 10.38 16.00 -11.73
CA ILE A 110 10.43 16.79 -10.50
C ILE A 110 9.15 17.64 -10.38
N GLY A 111 8.76 18.37 -11.42
CA GLY A 111 7.55 19.20 -11.42
C GLY A 111 6.27 18.40 -11.19
N ILE A 112 6.12 17.26 -11.86
CA ILE A 112 4.97 16.36 -11.66
C ILE A 112 5.00 15.75 -10.25
N SER A 113 6.18 15.42 -9.71
CA SER A 113 6.29 14.85 -8.36
C SER A 113 5.83 15.81 -7.26
N ILE A 114 6.06 17.13 -7.43
CA ILE A 114 5.59 18.17 -6.51
C ILE A 114 4.06 18.18 -6.43
N MET A 115 3.37 17.87 -7.53
CA MET A 115 1.91 17.73 -7.52
C MET A 115 1.47 16.32 -7.12
N PHE A 116 2.11 15.26 -7.57
CA PHE A 116 1.62 13.91 -7.34
C PHE A 116 1.84 13.44 -5.89
N MET A 117 3.05 13.64 -5.35
CA MET A 117 3.45 13.07 -4.06
C MET A 117 2.63 13.59 -2.87
N PRO A 118 2.32 14.90 -2.74
CA PRO A 118 1.51 15.39 -1.62
C PRO A 118 0.08 14.84 -1.63
N TYR A 119 -0.56 14.79 -2.80
CA TYR A 119 -1.93 14.28 -2.94
C TYR A 119 -1.98 12.78 -2.67
N TYR A 120 -1.02 12.05 -3.22
CA TYR A 120 -0.86 10.63 -2.95
C TYR A 120 -0.69 10.38 -1.44
N LYS A 121 0.22 11.10 -0.78
CA LYS A 121 0.50 10.87 0.64
C LYS A 121 -0.64 11.28 1.55
N TYR A 122 -1.31 12.38 1.24
CA TYR A 122 -2.51 12.81 1.96
C TYR A 122 -3.61 11.76 1.86
N SER A 123 -3.91 11.27 0.65
CA SER A 123 -4.94 10.24 0.43
C SER A 123 -4.60 8.93 1.12
N GLU A 124 -3.32 8.51 1.09
CA GLU A 124 -2.85 7.31 1.77
C GLU A 124 -3.05 7.42 3.29
N MET A 125 -2.60 8.53 3.91
CA MET A 125 -2.74 8.76 5.34
C MET A 125 -4.21 8.89 5.74
N TRP A 126 -5.03 9.55 4.93
CA TRP A 126 -6.48 9.64 5.18
C TRP A 126 -7.14 8.27 5.23
N LEU A 127 -6.85 7.40 4.26
CA LEU A 127 -7.36 6.02 4.25
C LEU A 127 -6.83 5.22 5.44
N GLN A 128 -5.55 5.38 5.77
CA GLN A 128 -4.92 4.70 6.89
C GLN A 128 -5.56 5.07 8.24
N LEU A 129 -6.02 6.30 8.43
CA LEU A 129 -6.65 6.74 9.68
C LEU A 129 -8.13 6.34 9.79
N ASN A 130 -8.83 6.24 8.65
CA ASN A 130 -10.27 5.93 8.63
C ASN A 130 -10.58 4.43 8.50
N LEU A 131 -9.63 3.62 8.03
CA LEU A 131 -9.81 2.18 7.87
C LEU A 131 -9.06 1.39 8.95
N THR A 132 -9.49 0.14 9.17
CA THR A 132 -8.72 -0.78 9.99
C THR A 132 -7.37 -1.06 9.32
N ALA A 133 -6.30 -1.27 10.10
CA ALA A 133 -4.97 -1.59 9.54
C ALA A 133 -5.01 -2.74 8.53
N TYR A 134 -5.86 -3.74 8.76
CA TYR A 134 -6.01 -4.90 7.88
C TYR A 134 -6.62 -4.52 6.54
N ASP A 135 -7.70 -3.76 6.54
CA ASP A 135 -8.37 -3.36 5.31
C ASP A 135 -7.51 -2.39 4.51
N PHE A 136 -6.81 -1.49 5.19
CA PHE A 136 -5.81 -0.63 4.58
C PHE A 136 -4.71 -1.43 3.88
N MET A 137 -4.12 -2.43 4.53
CA MET A 137 -3.09 -3.30 3.92
C MET A 137 -3.60 -4.09 2.71
N VAL A 138 -4.86 -4.51 2.71
CA VAL A 138 -5.45 -5.19 1.54
C VAL A 138 -5.58 -4.22 0.37
N LEU A 139 -6.04 -2.99 0.61
CA LEU A 139 -6.14 -1.97 -0.43
C LEU A 139 -4.76 -1.51 -0.92
N GLU A 140 -3.79 -1.40 -0.02
CA GLU A 140 -2.39 -1.11 -0.32
C GLU A 140 -1.81 -2.15 -1.28
N GLN A 141 -2.03 -3.44 -0.98
CA GLN A 141 -1.59 -4.54 -1.85
C GLN A 141 -2.36 -4.59 -3.17
N ALA A 142 -3.65 -4.27 -3.16
CA ALA A 142 -4.48 -4.19 -4.37
C ALA A 142 -4.01 -3.07 -5.30
N LYS A 143 -3.60 -1.92 -4.76
CA LYS A 143 -3.01 -0.81 -5.50
C LYS A 143 -1.72 -1.25 -6.20
N PHE A 144 -0.79 -1.89 -5.48
CA PHE A 144 0.43 -2.41 -6.09
C PHE A 144 0.15 -3.50 -7.13
N TRP A 145 -0.82 -4.38 -6.89
CA TRP A 145 -1.26 -5.35 -7.87
C TRP A 145 -1.81 -4.69 -9.15
N ALA A 146 -2.66 -3.68 -9.03
CA ALA A 146 -3.19 -2.94 -10.18
C ALA A 146 -2.07 -2.23 -10.96
N ALA A 147 -1.11 -1.63 -10.26
CA ALA A 147 0.07 -1.04 -10.88
C ALA A 147 0.90 -2.08 -11.66
N SER A 148 1.06 -3.30 -11.13
CA SER A 148 1.75 -4.40 -11.82
C SER A 148 1.05 -4.85 -13.12
N ILE A 149 -0.27 -4.68 -13.20
CA ILE A 149 -1.03 -4.95 -14.43
C ILE A 149 -0.81 -3.79 -15.42
N GLY A 150 -0.91 -2.54 -14.95
CA GLY A 150 -0.64 -1.36 -15.76
C GLY A 150 0.76 -1.38 -16.38
N GLN A 151 1.75 -1.87 -15.64
CA GLN A 151 3.11 -2.07 -16.10
C GLN A 151 3.17 -2.91 -17.39
N TRP A 152 2.44 -4.04 -17.47
CA TRP A 152 2.43 -4.89 -18.67
C TRP A 152 1.98 -4.14 -19.92
N PHE A 153 1.00 -3.25 -19.79
CA PHE A 153 0.48 -2.47 -20.90
C PHE A 153 1.39 -1.30 -21.27
N VAL A 154 1.82 -0.51 -20.28
CA VAL A 154 2.61 0.71 -20.50
C VAL A 154 4.00 0.37 -21.04
N GLN A 155 4.60 -0.72 -20.56
CA GLN A 155 5.93 -1.15 -20.99
C GLN A 155 5.89 -2.11 -22.18
N ASN A 156 4.70 -2.41 -22.73
CA ASN A 156 4.50 -3.38 -23.80
C ASN A 156 5.25 -4.70 -23.55
N MET A 157 5.15 -5.23 -22.33
CA MET A 157 5.86 -6.44 -21.95
C MET A 157 5.19 -7.67 -22.58
N ALA A 158 5.77 -8.16 -23.67
CA ALA A 158 5.26 -9.31 -24.42
C ALA A 158 5.55 -10.68 -23.76
N HIS A 159 6.49 -10.75 -22.82
CA HIS A 159 6.92 -11.99 -22.19
C HIS A 159 6.72 -11.93 -20.68
N ALA A 160 5.49 -12.17 -20.20
CA ALA A 160 5.23 -12.25 -18.77
C ALA A 160 5.77 -13.57 -18.18
N THR A 161 6.38 -13.52 -16.99
CA THR A 161 6.78 -14.73 -16.27
C THR A 161 5.57 -15.48 -15.73
N VAL A 162 5.69 -16.81 -15.63
CA VAL A 162 4.64 -17.67 -15.06
C VAL A 162 4.35 -17.29 -13.60
N PHE A 163 5.36 -16.85 -12.85
CA PHE A 163 5.21 -16.40 -11.46
C PHE A 163 4.37 -15.12 -11.37
N ALA A 164 4.65 -14.11 -12.19
CA ALA A 164 3.91 -12.86 -12.22
C ALA A 164 2.44 -13.07 -12.66
N LEU A 165 2.21 -13.91 -13.67
CA LEU A 165 0.86 -14.25 -14.10
C LEU A 165 0.09 -15.00 -13.01
N THR A 166 0.71 -16.01 -12.40
CA THR A 166 0.09 -16.79 -11.31
C THR A 166 -0.24 -15.89 -10.12
N GLY A 167 0.68 -15.01 -9.73
CA GLY A 167 0.46 -14.02 -8.68
C GLY A 167 -0.76 -13.15 -8.96
N LYS A 168 -0.86 -12.62 -10.18
CA LYS A 168 -1.97 -11.75 -10.58
C LYS A 168 -3.33 -12.47 -10.54
N ILE A 169 -3.38 -13.73 -10.97
CA ILE A 169 -4.60 -14.57 -10.92
C ILE A 169 -4.98 -14.90 -9.47
N VAL A 170 -4.02 -15.31 -8.65
CA VAL A 170 -4.25 -15.64 -7.23
C VAL A 170 -4.75 -14.41 -6.48
N MET A 171 -4.13 -13.25 -6.72
CA MET A 171 -4.54 -11.98 -6.12
C MET A 171 -5.97 -11.60 -6.53
N LEU A 172 -6.32 -11.75 -7.81
CA LEU A 172 -7.69 -11.48 -8.29
C LEU A 172 -8.72 -12.35 -7.54
N GLY A 173 -8.47 -13.67 -7.46
CA GLY A 173 -9.36 -14.59 -6.73
C GLY A 173 -9.47 -14.24 -5.24
N ALA A 174 -8.36 -13.85 -4.62
CA ALA A 174 -8.31 -13.47 -3.22
C ALA A 174 -9.08 -12.15 -2.96
N LEU A 175 -8.96 -11.15 -3.84
CA LEU A 175 -9.71 -9.90 -3.75
C LEU A 175 -11.22 -10.12 -3.92
N VAL A 176 -11.64 -10.91 -4.91
CA VAL A 176 -13.06 -11.25 -5.10
C VAL A 176 -13.64 -11.89 -3.84
N ARG A 177 -12.90 -12.82 -3.23
CA ARG A 177 -13.30 -13.46 -1.97
C ARG A 177 -13.38 -12.45 -0.81
N TYR A 178 -12.40 -11.56 -0.70
CA TYR A 178 -12.36 -10.52 0.33
C TYR A 178 -13.57 -9.56 0.24
N PHE A 179 -13.85 -9.02 -0.94
CA PHE A 179 -15.00 -8.11 -1.13
C PHE A 179 -16.34 -8.81 -0.93
N THR A 180 -16.46 -10.08 -1.35
CA THR A 180 -17.67 -10.88 -1.12
C THR A 180 -17.93 -11.07 0.38
N GLU A 181 -16.89 -11.33 1.17
CA GLU A 181 -17.01 -11.50 2.61
C GLU A 181 -17.41 -10.19 3.31
N ILE A 182 -16.80 -9.05 2.94
CA ILE A 182 -17.19 -7.73 3.48
C ILE A 182 -18.67 -7.45 3.20
N LYS A 183 -19.13 -7.66 1.96
CA LYS A 183 -20.52 -7.42 1.58
C LYS A 183 -21.48 -8.33 2.35
N ARG A 184 -21.07 -9.58 2.62
CA ARG A 184 -21.86 -10.52 3.43
C ARG A 184 -21.98 -10.05 4.88
N LEU A 185 -20.90 -9.54 5.47
CA LEU A 185 -20.91 -9.04 6.85
C LEU A 185 -21.83 -7.82 6.99
N GLN A 186 -21.72 -6.85 6.09
CA GLN A 186 -22.60 -5.67 6.07
C GLN A 186 -24.08 -6.06 5.98
N ARG A 187 -24.41 -7.07 5.15
CA ARG A 187 -25.78 -7.57 5.00
C ARG A 187 -26.29 -8.25 6.27
N THR A 188 -25.42 -8.95 6.99
CA THR A 188 -25.78 -9.65 8.22
C THR A 188 -26.04 -8.67 9.34
N ASP A 189 -25.16 -7.68 9.54
CA ASP A 189 -25.32 -6.65 10.56
C ASP A 189 -26.62 -5.83 10.34
N TYR A 190 -26.95 -5.50 9.09
CA TYR A 190 -28.22 -4.82 8.75
C TYR A 190 -29.45 -5.66 9.13
N ASN A 191 -29.42 -6.95 8.82
CA ASN A 191 -30.52 -7.87 9.13
C ASN A 191 -30.70 -8.10 10.63
N ASP A 192 -29.63 -7.97 11.44
CA ASP A 192 -29.70 -8.08 12.90
C ASP A 192 -30.19 -6.78 13.56
N LEU A 193 -29.89 -5.61 12.97
CA LEU A 193 -30.38 -4.30 13.42
C LEU A 193 -31.89 -4.09 13.14
N SER A 194 -32.39 -4.60 12.00
CA SER A 194 -33.80 -4.48 11.63
C SER A 194 -34.76 -4.98 12.73
N PRO A 195 -34.68 -6.23 13.25
CA PRO A 195 -35.58 -6.71 14.30
C PRO A 195 -35.33 -6.08 15.67
N ALA A 196 -34.16 -5.48 15.93
CA ALA A 196 -33.86 -4.78 17.19
C ALA A 196 -34.46 -3.36 17.25
N LEU A 197 -34.78 -2.76 16.10
CA LEU A 197 -35.48 -1.47 16.01
C LEU A 197 -37.02 -1.59 16.04
N PHE A 198 -37.55 -2.79 15.81
CA PHE A 198 -38.99 -3.09 15.80
C PHE A 198 -39.50 -3.76 17.10
N ASN A 199 -38.64 -3.93 18.11
CA ASN A 199 -39.00 -4.32 19.48
C ASN A 199 -38.68 -3.17 20.44
#